data_AF-A0A8J6XJN7-F1
#
_entry.id   AF-A0A8J6XJN7-F1
#
_cell.length_a   1.000
_cell.length_b   1.000
_cell.length_c   1.000
_cell.angle_alpha   90.00
_cell.angle_beta   90.00
_cell.angle_gamma   90.00
#
_symmetry.space_group_name_H-M   'P 1'
#
loop_
_entity.id
_entity.type
_entity.pdbx_description
1 polymer ?
#
loop_
_entity_poly.entity_id
_entity_poly.type
_entity_poly.pdbx_seq_one_letter_code
_entity_poly.pdbx_strand_id
1 'polypeptide(L)'
;MDFIEKELEVDILAAALGTNQQDNPELLGLLAKKLQQILPKNTRVKRRFFGLGSIQEITVFFDEYRFQVSRQRYGSLSAKVIKVVRGIVIKTTEIPFEQWNYEIAQELARLAQRSADTRNAIKKLVMHI
;
A
#
# COMPACT_ATOMS: atom_id res chain seq x y z
N MET A 1 -21.46 -11.44 12.64
CA MET A 1 -21.13 -12.07 11.35
C MET A 1 -20.20 -11.16 10.53
N ASP A 2 -20.39 -9.85 10.62
CA ASP A 2 -19.62 -8.80 9.92
C ASP A 2 -18.09 -8.78 10.14
N PHE A 3 -17.59 -9.25 11.29
CA PHE A 3 -16.15 -9.24 11.57
C PHE A 3 -15.36 -10.21 10.67
N ILE A 4 -15.95 -11.38 10.40
CA ILE A 4 -15.32 -12.43 9.58
C ILE A 4 -15.26 -12.01 8.10
N GLU A 5 -16.32 -11.36 7.60
CA GLU A 5 -16.34 -10.84 6.23
C GLU A 5 -15.29 -9.73 6.01
N LYS A 6 -15.10 -8.86 7.01
CA LYS A 6 -14.11 -7.78 6.95
C LYS A 6 -12.68 -8.31 7.02
N GLU A 7 -12.43 -9.30 7.87
CA GLU A 7 -11.11 -9.94 7.99
C GLU A 7 -10.76 -10.67 6.67
N LEU A 8 -11.71 -11.40 6.10
CA LEU A 8 -11.55 -12.04 4.80
C LEU A 8 -11.34 -11.04 3.66
N GLU A 9 -12.04 -9.91 3.65
CA GLU A 9 -11.82 -8.82 2.67
C GLU A 9 -10.40 -8.24 2.78
N VAL A 10 -9.90 -8.05 4.00
CA VAL A 10 -8.53 -7.58 4.27
C VAL A 10 -7.51 -8.61 3.78
N ASP A 11 -7.73 -9.90 4.03
CA ASP A 11 -6.81 -10.95 3.60
C ASP A 11 -6.77 -11.08 2.07
N ILE A 12 -7.92 -10.99 1.40
CA ILE A 12 -7.99 -10.96 -0.07
C ILE A 12 -7.26 -9.73 -0.62
N LEU A 13 -7.44 -8.56 0.01
CA LEU A 13 -6.73 -7.34 -0.37
C LEU A 13 -5.21 -7.45 -0.15
N ALA A 14 -4.77 -7.98 1.00
CA ALA A 14 -3.37 -8.20 1.29
C ALA A 14 -2.76 -9.19 0.30
N ALA A 15 -3.46 -10.28 -0.02
CA ALA A 15 -3.04 -11.24 -1.04
C ALA A 15 -2.99 -10.60 -2.43
N ALA A 16 -3.97 -9.77 -2.80
CA ALA A 16 -3.99 -9.02 -4.05
C ALA A 16 -2.84 -8.01 -4.15
N LEU A 17 -2.36 -7.46 -3.05
CA LEU A 17 -1.21 -6.54 -3.03
C LEU A 17 0.13 -7.30 -2.94
N GLY A 18 0.17 -8.45 -2.28
CA GLY A 18 1.37 -9.25 -1.98
C GLY A 18 1.62 -10.45 -2.91
N THR A 19 0.86 -10.59 -4.01
CA THR A 19 0.77 -11.84 -4.79
C THR A 19 2.06 -12.33 -5.48
N ASN A 20 3.25 -11.74 -5.28
CA ASN A 20 4.47 -12.38 -5.79
C ASN A 20 5.76 -11.84 -5.17
N GLN A 21 6.38 -12.68 -4.34
CA GLN A 21 7.82 -12.76 -4.03
C GLN A 21 8.51 -11.45 -3.58
N GLN A 22 8.86 -11.38 -2.29
CA GLN A 22 9.73 -10.33 -1.72
C GLN A 22 11.05 -10.13 -2.51
N ASP A 23 11.50 -11.15 -3.24
CA ASP A 23 12.73 -11.13 -4.05
C ASP A 23 12.53 -10.66 -5.50
N ASN A 24 11.30 -10.32 -5.91
CA ASN A 24 11.05 -9.89 -7.27
C ASN A 24 11.44 -8.40 -7.47
N PRO A 25 12.35 -8.08 -8.41
CA PRO A 25 12.70 -6.70 -8.74
C PRO A 25 11.48 -5.84 -9.12
N GLU A 26 10.41 -6.46 -9.63
CA GLU A 26 9.20 -5.81 -10.12
C GLU A 26 8.07 -5.69 -9.10
N LEU A 27 8.19 -6.32 -7.92
CA LEU A 27 7.13 -6.29 -6.88
C LEU A 27 6.70 -4.86 -6.56
N LEU A 28 7.66 -3.97 -6.32
CA LEU A 28 7.40 -2.56 -6.04
C LEU A 28 6.75 -1.84 -7.24
N GLY A 29 7.10 -2.24 -8.46
CA GLY A 29 6.48 -1.80 -9.71
C GLY A 29 4.99 -2.12 -9.77
N LEU A 30 4.66 -3.39 -9.57
CA LEU A 30 3.30 -3.90 -9.59
C LEU A 30 2.46 -3.29 -8.47
N LEU A 31 3.00 -3.27 -7.24
CA LEU A 31 2.35 -2.70 -6.07
C LEU A 31 2.02 -1.21 -6.28
N ALA A 32 2.96 -0.44 -6.81
CA ALA A 32 2.71 0.96 -7.12
C ALA A 32 1.61 1.14 -8.16
N LYS A 33 1.58 0.31 -9.20
CA LYS A 33 0.53 0.36 -10.24
C LYS A 33 -0.84 0.06 -9.63
N LYS A 34 -0.95 -0.98 -8.81
CA LYS A 34 -2.19 -1.34 -8.10
C LYS A 34 -2.64 -0.20 -7.18
N LEU A 35 -1.75 0.33 -6.35
CA LEU A 35 -2.07 1.43 -5.43
C LEU A 35 -2.44 2.73 -6.16
N GLN A 36 -1.78 3.07 -7.27
CA GLN A 36 -2.14 4.23 -8.09
C GLN A 36 -3.51 4.07 -8.78
N GLN A 37 -3.90 2.85 -9.14
CA GLN A 37 -5.23 2.57 -9.70
C GLN A 37 -6.33 2.74 -8.65
N ILE A 38 -6.07 2.35 -7.40
CA ILE A 38 -7.05 2.42 -6.30
C ILE A 38 -7.11 3.83 -5.71
N LEU A 39 -5.94 4.44 -5.49
CA LEU A 39 -5.73 5.68 -4.76
C LEU A 39 -4.82 6.64 -5.55
N PRO A 40 -5.26 7.16 -6.71
CA PRO A 40 -4.41 7.99 -7.57
C PRO A 40 -3.98 9.29 -6.89
N LYS A 41 -4.85 9.89 -6.07
CA LYS A 41 -4.58 11.15 -5.35
C LYS A 41 -3.80 10.94 -4.05
N ASN A 42 -3.79 9.72 -3.52
CA ASN A 42 -3.26 9.37 -2.21
C ASN A 42 -2.05 8.43 -2.30
N THR A 43 -1.49 8.23 -3.50
CA THR A 43 -0.29 7.42 -3.72
C THR A 43 0.78 8.23 -4.43
N ARG A 44 1.94 8.38 -3.79
CA ARG A 44 3.13 8.99 -4.39
C ARG A 44 4.18 7.94 -4.68
N VAL A 45 4.73 7.98 -5.88
CA VAL A 45 5.76 7.06 -6.35
C VAL A 45 7.01 7.86 -6.68
N LYS A 46 8.17 7.44 -6.16
CA LYS A 46 9.47 7.94 -6.59
C LYS A 46 10.18 6.85 -7.39
N ARG A 47 10.72 7.24 -8.54
CA ARG A 47 11.51 6.38 -9.43
C ARG A 47 12.98 6.78 -9.36
N ARG A 48 13.85 5.83 -9.70
CA ARG A 48 15.27 6.10 -9.97
C ARG A 48 15.35 7.06 -11.17
N PHE A 49 16.44 7.84 -11.24
CA PHE A 49 16.78 8.78 -12.32
C PHE A 49 15.62 9.67 -12.83
N PHE A 50 15.27 10.73 -12.09
CA PHE A 50 14.35 11.80 -12.55
C PHE A 50 13.05 11.30 -13.23
N GLY A 51 12.49 10.17 -12.77
CA GLY A 51 11.25 9.61 -13.31
C GLY A 51 11.42 8.46 -14.31
N LEU A 52 12.64 8.16 -14.75
CA LEU A 52 13.01 7.11 -15.69
C LEU A 52 13.70 5.95 -14.97
N GLY A 53 13.00 4.83 -14.78
CA GLY A 53 13.59 3.61 -14.22
C GLY A 53 12.74 2.95 -13.14
N SER A 54 13.38 2.05 -12.38
CA SER A 54 12.69 1.27 -11.36
C SER A 54 12.14 2.13 -10.22
N ILE A 55 11.01 1.69 -9.66
CA ILE A 55 10.43 2.34 -8.48
C ILE A 55 11.39 2.15 -7.30
N GLN A 56 11.64 3.24 -6.58
CA GLN A 56 12.52 3.28 -5.43
C GLN A 56 11.75 3.46 -4.12
N GLU A 57 10.61 4.16 -4.17
CA GLU A 57 9.78 4.42 -3.00
C GLU A 57 8.31 4.58 -3.41
N ILE A 58 7.42 4.01 -2.60
CA ILE A 58 5.99 4.26 -2.65
C ILE A 58 5.61 4.86 -1.29
N THR A 59 4.79 5.90 -1.31
CA THR A 59 4.16 6.46 -0.11
C THR A 59 2.66 6.54 -0.33
N VAL A 60 1.89 5.88 0.52
CA VAL A 60 0.43 5.96 0.54
C VAL A 60 0.01 6.86 1.69
N PHE A 61 -0.89 7.81 1.42
CA PHE A 61 -1.34 8.83 2.35
C PHE A 61 -2.78 8.53 2.79
N PHE A 62 -2.94 8.30 4.09
CA PHE A 62 -4.23 8.30 4.78
C PHE A 62 -4.30 9.51 5.73
N ASP A 63 -5.46 9.71 6.35
CA ASP A 63 -5.72 10.89 7.20
C ASP A 63 -4.68 11.04 8.33
N GLU A 64 -4.42 9.96 9.06
CA GLU A 64 -3.52 9.96 10.23
C GLU A 64 -2.24 9.14 10.04
N TYR A 65 -2.11 8.43 8.91
CA TYR A 65 -1.03 7.50 8.68
C TYR A 65 -0.48 7.65 7.27
N ARG A 66 0.83 7.50 7.14
CA ARG A 66 1.49 7.35 5.85
C ARG A 66 2.26 6.05 5.85
N PHE A 67 1.99 5.23 4.87
CA PHE A 67 2.64 3.95 4.69
C PHE A 67 3.67 4.12 3.60
N GLN A 68 4.94 3.90 3.95
CA GLN A 68 6.04 4.02 3.01
C GLN A 68 6.75 2.68 2.86
N VAL A 69 7.02 2.29 1.63
CA VAL A 69 7.92 1.17 1.30
C VAL A 69 8.97 1.66 0.31
N SER A 70 10.21 1.25 0.53
CA SER A 70 11.35 1.67 -0.29
C SER A 70 12.32 0.54 -0.52
N ARG A 71 13.00 0.56 -1.68
CA ARG A 71 14.09 -0.37 -1.98
C ARG A 71 15.39 0.18 -1.40
N GLN A 72 16.06 -0.60 -0.56
CA GLN A 72 17.38 -0.26 -0.03
C GLN A 72 18.50 -0.67 -1.00
N ARG A 73 19.73 -0.21 -0.70
CA ARG A 73 20.91 -0.40 -1.56
C ARG A 73 21.22 -1.86 -1.90
N TYR A 74 20.92 -2.79 -1.00
CA TYR A 74 21.19 -4.23 -1.18
C TYR A 74 20.00 -5.01 -1.76
N GLY A 75 18.98 -4.32 -2.28
CA GLY A 75 17.81 -4.95 -2.89
C GLY A 75 16.69 -5.30 -1.92
N SER A 76 16.94 -5.27 -0.60
CA SER A 76 15.93 -5.47 0.43
C SER A 76 14.88 -4.36 0.43
N LEU A 77 13.65 -4.71 0.80
CA LEU A 77 12.57 -3.76 1.02
C LEU A 77 12.60 -3.28 2.48
N SER A 78 12.51 -1.96 2.66
CA SER A 78 12.31 -1.32 3.95
C SER A 78 10.95 -0.65 3.95
N ALA A 79 10.12 -1.08 4.89
CA ALA A 79 8.77 -0.57 5.08
C ALA A 79 8.66 0.17 6.41
N LYS A 80 7.86 1.22 6.43
CA LYS A 80 7.62 2.02 7.62
C LYS A 80 6.23 2.64 7.61
N VAL A 81 5.73 2.88 8.81
CA VAL A 81 4.48 3.58 9.09
C VAL A 81 4.81 4.88 9.79
N ILE A 82 4.30 5.97 9.23
CA ILE A 82 4.50 7.31 9.73
C ILE A 82 3.16 7.81 10.24
N LYS A 83 3.02 7.92 11.56
CA LYS A 83 1.84 8.54 12.18
C LYS A 83 1.94 10.05 12.05
N VAL A 84 0.91 10.66 11.47
CA VAL A 84 0.82 12.09 11.22
C VAL A 84 -0.43 12.64 11.85
N VAL A 85 -0.31 13.72 12.62
CA VAL A 85 -1.46 14.42 13.23
C VAL A 85 -1.38 15.87 12.84
N ARG A 86 -2.44 16.39 12.21
CA ARG A 86 -2.51 17.79 11.71
C ARG A 86 -1.31 18.17 10.82
N GLY A 87 -0.84 17.23 10.00
CA GLY A 87 0.31 17.42 9.10
C GLY A 87 1.68 17.25 9.77
N ILE A 88 1.74 17.05 11.09
CA ILE A 88 2.99 16.89 11.84
C ILE A 88 3.29 15.39 12.02
N VAL A 89 4.52 14.97 11.70
CA VAL A 89 4.98 13.60 11.97
C VAL A 89 5.15 13.43 13.46
N ILE A 90 4.38 12.51 14.04
CA ILE A 90 4.42 12.19 15.47
C ILE A 90 5.35 11.01 15.73
N LYS A 91 5.29 9.98 14.88
CA LYS A 91 6.06 8.76 15.04
C LYS A 91 6.37 8.16 13.68
N THR A 92 7.56 7.61 13.52
CA THR A 92 7.92 6.75 12.39
C THR A 92 8.35 5.40 12.95
N THR A 93 7.71 4.33 12.49
CA THR A 93 7.98 2.95 12.92
C THR A 93 8.39 2.13 11.72
N GLU A 94 9.57 1.53 11.74
CA GLU A 94 9.96 0.53 10.75
C GLU A 94 9.25 -0.78 11.05
N ILE A 95 8.69 -1.42 10.02
CA ILE A 95 7.94 -2.67 10.14
C ILE A 95 8.32 -3.61 9.00
N PRO A 96 8.11 -4.94 9.17
CA PRO A 96 8.23 -5.88 8.08
C PRO A 96 7.29 -5.52 6.92
N PHE A 97 7.69 -5.84 5.69
CA PHE A 97 6.85 -5.59 4.50
C PHE A 97 5.50 -6.31 4.58
N GLU A 98 5.47 -7.52 5.15
CA GLU A 98 4.22 -8.30 5.30
C GLU A 98 3.23 -7.60 6.24
N GLN A 99 3.75 -7.06 7.33
CA GLN A 99 2.94 -6.25 8.24
C GLN A 99 2.47 -4.97 7.55
N TRP A 100 3.33 -4.32 6.76
CA TRP A 100 2.97 -3.12 6.01
C TRP A 100 1.86 -3.39 5.00
N ASN A 101 1.94 -4.53 4.31
CA ASN A 101 0.95 -4.94 3.32
C ASN A 101 -0.41 -5.22 3.98
N TYR A 102 -0.40 -5.90 5.12
CA TYR A 102 -1.58 -6.17 5.92
C TYR A 102 -2.23 -4.88 6.46
N GLU A 103 -1.43 -3.96 7.03
CA GLU A 103 -1.95 -2.70 7.57
C GLU A 103 -2.54 -1.79 6.47
N ILE A 104 -1.94 -1.73 5.28
CA ILE A 104 -2.55 -1.00 4.14
C ILE A 104 -3.87 -1.64 3.72
N ALA A 105 -3.94 -2.96 3.63
CA ALA A 105 -5.18 -3.65 3.27
C ALA A 105 -6.31 -3.30 4.25
N GLN A 106 -5.99 -3.23 5.55
CA GLN A 106 -6.93 -2.76 6.58
C GLN A 106 -7.39 -1.32 6.36
N GLU A 107 -6.47 -0.38 6.11
CA GLU A 107 -6.85 1.02 5.88
C GLU A 107 -7.64 1.21 4.57
N LEU A 108 -7.30 0.45 3.53
CA LEU A 108 -8.05 0.43 2.28
C LEU A 108 -9.47 -0.10 2.47
N ALA A 109 -9.66 -1.19 3.23
CA ALA A 109 -10.99 -1.71 3.56
C ALA A 109 -11.81 -0.67 4.36
N ARG A 110 -11.19 0.01 5.33
CA ARG A 110 -11.85 1.11 6.06
C ARG A 110 -12.22 2.28 5.15
N LEU A 111 -11.35 2.63 4.20
CA LEU A 111 -11.62 3.69 3.23
C LEU A 111 -12.73 3.31 2.26
N ALA A 112 -12.80 2.04 1.82
CA ALA A 112 -13.88 1.50 0.98
C ALA A 112 -15.26 1.54 1.66
N GLN A 113 -15.29 1.39 2.99
CA GLN A 113 -16.52 1.56 3.77
C GLN A 113 -17.00 3.03 3.74
N ARG A 114 -16.07 3.99 3.67
CA ARG A 114 -16.35 5.43 3.70
C ARG A 114 -16.49 6.08 2.32
N SER A 115 -16.01 5.43 1.26
CA SER A 115 -15.94 5.97 -0.11
C SER A 115 -16.45 4.97 -1.15
N ALA A 116 -17.53 5.33 -1.84
CA ALA A 116 -18.10 4.50 -2.91
C ALA A 116 -17.13 4.33 -4.10
N ASP A 117 -16.36 5.39 -4.41
CA ASP A 117 -15.36 5.37 -5.49
C ASP A 117 -14.21 4.42 -5.17
N THR A 118 -13.69 4.45 -3.94
CA THR A 118 -12.63 3.55 -3.48
C THR A 118 -13.10 2.10 -3.47
N ARG A 119 -14.36 1.86 -3.04
CA ARG A 119 -14.97 0.52 -3.10
C ARG A 119 -15.05 -0.02 -4.52
N ASN A 120 -15.45 0.80 -5.48
CA ASN A 120 -15.50 0.41 -6.89
C ASN A 120 -14.11 0.11 -7.47
N ALA A 121 -13.08 0.88 -7.10
CA ALA A 121 -11.71 0.63 -7.52
C ALA A 121 -11.16 -0.69 -6.93
N ILE A 122 -11.44 -0.98 -5.66
CA ILE A 122 -11.06 -2.23 -5.00
C ILE A 122 -11.80 -3.43 -5.63
N LYS A 123 -13.11 -3.33 -5.88
CA LYS A 123 -13.87 -4.40 -6.55
C LYS A 123 -13.26 -4.77 -7.91
N LYS A 124 -12.82 -3.78 -8.68
CA LYS A 124 -12.12 -4.01 -9.96
C LYS A 124 -10.79 -4.73 -9.78
N LEU A 125 -10.05 -4.43 -8.72
CA LEU A 125 -8.78 -5.12 -8.42
C LEU A 125 -9.00 -6.61 -8.14
N VAL A 126 -9.99 -6.94 -7.31
CA VAL A 126 -10.26 -8.32 -6.87
C VAL A 126 -10.85 -9.19 -7.99
N MET A 127 -11.59 -8.58 -8.93
CA MET A 127 -12.17 -9.31 -10.07
C MET A 127 -11.13 -9.70 -11.15
N HIS A 128 -9.94 -9.11 -11.11
CA HIS A 128 -8.88 -9.31 -12.11
C HIS A 128 -7.72 -10.19 -11.63
N ILE A 129 -7.90 -10.90 -10.52
CA ILE A 129 -6.96 -11.88 -9.96
C ILE A 129 -7.47 -13.28 -10.27
#